data_AF-A0A7J0BHE5-F1
#
_entry.id   AF-A0A7J0BHE5-F1
#
_cell.length_a   1.000
_cell.length_b   1.000
_cell.length_c   1.000
_cell.angle_alpha   90.00
_cell.angle_beta   90.00
_cell.angle_gamma   90.00
#
_symmetry.space_group_name_H-M   'P 1'
#
loop_
_entity.id
_entity.type
_entity.pdbx_description
1 polymer ?
#
loop_
_entity_poly.entity_id
_entity_poly.type
_entity_poly.pdbx_seq_one_letter_code
_entity_poly.pdbx_strand_id
1 'polypeptide(L)'
;MHDDDQIEEFMGELYDKFYPQVMDGLDRMKEGDVHAGIENLSRPLHTIKGVTGFMGGFEVASTFTHKVESFLKKIQAGDVELDDAVTTAAITSVNMIFQVIEQIRDTGSGPQGEMDGVLARIRELSESGEQNKVVVEDGVRLSVVGGVIVATVAMQRVHLPAQKQLLLDVMKKQSAGVPIVLDLSTVLSVSTSVWDVLEPFAEKFPVHVAGMQPFVNGLFHSWGYGAIFTAHPSLEAFFERETGSGGNA
;
A
#
# COMPACT_ATOMS: atom_id res chain seq x y z
N MET A 1 -22.69 25.15 29.82
CA MET A 1 -24.13 24.85 29.76
C MET A 1 -24.54 24.45 28.35
N HIS A 2 -24.23 25.19 27.28
CA HIS A 2 -24.55 24.71 25.91
C HIS A 2 -23.67 23.53 25.44
N ASP A 3 -22.40 23.47 25.82
CA ASP A 3 -21.48 22.42 25.33
C ASP A 3 -21.75 21.06 26.00
N ASP A 4 -22.13 21.03 27.28
CA ASP A 4 -22.41 19.79 28.02
C ASP A 4 -23.66 19.08 27.47
N ASP A 5 -24.73 19.83 27.18
CA ASP A 5 -25.96 19.29 26.59
C ASP A 5 -25.69 18.68 25.20
N GLN A 6 -24.81 19.30 24.41
CA GLN A 6 -24.40 18.78 23.09
C GLN A 6 -23.56 17.50 23.21
N ILE A 7 -22.71 17.41 24.23
CA ILE A 7 -21.92 16.20 24.50
C ILE A 7 -22.83 15.05 24.94
N GLU A 8 -23.81 15.30 25.81
CA GLU A 8 -24.77 14.29 26.24
C GLU A 8 -25.64 13.78 25.10
N GLU A 9 -26.15 14.68 24.25
CA GLU A 9 -26.91 14.31 23.04
C GLU A 9 -26.07 13.45 22.10
N PHE A 10 -24.84 13.88 21.80
CA PHE A 10 -23.93 13.12 20.95
C PHE A 10 -23.61 11.74 21.53
N MET A 11 -23.37 11.63 22.85
CA MET A 11 -23.13 10.35 23.50
C MET A 11 -24.34 9.42 23.40
N GLY A 12 -25.55 9.96 23.56
CA GLY A 12 -26.78 9.20 23.31
C GLY A 12 -26.83 8.65 21.89
N GLU A 13 -26.57 9.48 20.88
CA GLU A 13 -26.52 9.03 19.48
C GLU A 13 -25.41 8.01 19.22
N LEU A 14 -24.24 8.20 19.85
CA LEU A 14 -23.09 7.31 19.73
C LEU A 14 -23.45 5.90 20.17
N TYR A 15 -24.08 5.74 21.33
CA TYR A 15 -24.44 4.42 21.84
C TYR A 15 -25.69 3.83 21.19
N ASP A 16 -26.71 4.64 20.91
CA ASP A 16 -27.99 4.10 20.41
C ASP A 16 -27.95 3.82 18.90
N LYS A 17 -27.25 4.66 18.14
CA LYS A 17 -27.26 4.59 16.67
C LYS A 17 -25.96 4.00 16.12
N PHE A 18 -24.81 4.52 16.54
CA PHE A 18 -23.55 4.20 15.87
C PHE A 18 -22.88 2.95 16.42
N TYR A 19 -22.87 2.75 17.74
CA TYR A 19 -22.24 1.60 18.38
C TYR A 19 -22.75 0.25 17.83
N PRO A 20 -24.07 0.01 17.66
CA PRO A 20 -24.56 -1.25 17.10
C PRO A 20 -24.10 -1.47 15.65
N GLN A 21 -24.07 -0.40 14.84
CA GLN A 21 -23.59 -0.47 13.45
C GLN A 21 -22.10 -0.78 13.39
N VAL A 22 -21.31 -0.18 14.30
CA VAL A 22 -19.88 -0.46 14.38
C VAL A 22 -19.62 -1.88 14.84
N MET A 23 -20.37 -2.37 15.83
CA MET A 23 -20.23 -3.76 16.28
C MET A 23 -20.57 -4.78 15.20
N ASP A 24 -21.64 -4.57 14.42
CA ASP A 24 -21.95 -5.43 13.26
C ASP A 24 -20.79 -5.45 12.24
N GLY A 25 -20.22 -4.28 11.95
CA GLY A 25 -19.05 -4.18 11.06
C GLY A 25 -17.83 -4.93 11.61
N LEU A 26 -17.54 -4.81 12.91
CA LEU A 26 -16.43 -5.49 13.55
C LEU A 26 -16.62 -7.00 13.65
N ASP A 27 -17.85 -7.47 13.90
CA ASP A 27 -18.14 -8.89 13.99
C ASP A 27 -17.98 -9.57 12.62
N ARG A 28 -18.42 -8.92 11.54
CA ARG A 28 -18.14 -9.38 10.16
C ARG A 28 -16.64 -9.53 9.89
N MET A 29 -15.84 -8.56 10.34
CA MET A 29 -14.38 -8.64 10.19
C MET A 29 -13.79 -9.84 10.95
N LYS A 30 -14.27 -10.12 12.17
CA LYS A 30 -13.84 -11.29 12.96
C LYS A 30 -14.26 -12.62 12.34
N GLU A 31 -15.38 -12.64 11.63
CA GLU A 31 -15.88 -13.81 10.88
C GLU A 31 -15.14 -14.03 9.55
N GLY A 32 -14.22 -13.13 9.18
CA GLY A 32 -13.39 -13.23 7.98
C GLY A 32 -13.91 -12.43 6.77
N ASP A 33 -15.09 -11.80 6.86
CA ASP A 33 -15.63 -10.92 5.83
C ASP A 33 -15.19 -9.47 6.07
N VAL A 34 -13.87 -9.24 5.95
CA VAL A 34 -13.25 -7.95 6.28
C VAL A 34 -13.78 -6.82 5.39
N HIS A 35 -13.96 -7.07 4.09
CA HIS A 35 -14.41 -6.03 3.16
C HIS A 35 -15.85 -5.59 3.43
N ALA A 36 -16.78 -6.52 3.69
CA ALA A 36 -18.14 -6.15 4.06
C ALA A 36 -18.20 -5.47 5.43
N GLY A 37 -17.36 -5.92 6.38
CA GLY A 37 -17.19 -5.25 7.66
C GLY A 37 -16.78 -3.78 7.50
N ILE A 38 -15.76 -3.50 6.69
CA ILE A 38 -15.32 -2.12 6.42
C ILE A 38 -16.42 -1.30 5.72
N GLU A 39 -17.16 -1.88 4.78
CA GLU A 39 -18.28 -1.20 4.13
C GLU A 39 -19.33 -0.73 5.16
N ASN A 40 -19.68 -1.61 6.10
CA ASN A 40 -20.62 -1.30 7.19
C ASN A 40 -20.08 -0.21 8.13
N LEU A 41 -18.76 -0.17 8.35
CA LEU A 41 -18.11 0.84 9.18
C LEU A 41 -18.03 2.23 8.53
N SER A 42 -18.06 2.32 7.19
CA SER A 42 -17.77 3.56 6.48
C SER A 42 -18.67 4.74 6.86
N ARG A 43 -19.98 4.52 6.95
CA ARG A 43 -20.97 5.55 7.29
C ARG A 43 -20.92 6.00 8.75
N PRO A 44 -20.99 5.10 9.76
CA PRO A 44 -20.94 5.52 11.16
C PRO A 44 -19.63 6.23 11.49
N LEU A 45 -18.48 5.76 10.98
CA LEU A 45 -17.19 6.41 11.21
C LEU A 45 -17.11 7.81 10.55
N HIS A 46 -17.65 7.97 9.35
CA HIS A 46 -17.70 9.26 8.67
C HIS A 46 -18.50 10.29 9.47
N THR A 47 -19.66 9.88 10.00
CA THR A 47 -20.51 10.73 10.81
C THR A 47 -19.85 11.05 12.16
N ILE A 48 -19.29 10.07 12.86
CA ILE A 48 -18.56 10.27 14.13
C ILE A 48 -17.43 11.29 13.94
N LYS A 49 -16.59 11.13 12.91
CA LYS A 49 -15.52 12.10 12.58
C LYS A 49 -16.07 13.50 12.33
N GLY A 50 -17.17 13.59 11.58
CA GLY A 50 -17.82 14.86 11.26
C GLY A 50 -18.27 15.57 12.53
N VAL A 51 -19.07 14.90 13.36
CA VAL A 51 -19.62 15.48 14.60
C VAL A 51 -18.50 15.87 15.56
N THR A 52 -17.55 14.97 15.84
CA THR A 52 -16.40 15.25 16.72
C THR A 52 -15.48 16.36 16.20
N GLY A 53 -15.48 16.65 14.89
CA GLY A 53 -14.70 17.74 14.31
C GLY A 53 -15.32 19.13 14.52
N PHE A 54 -16.62 19.20 14.82
CA PHE A 54 -17.32 20.45 15.14
C PHE A 54 -17.59 20.63 16.63
N MET A 55 -17.36 19.59 17.43
CA MET A 55 -17.48 19.64 18.89
C MET A 55 -16.17 20.11 19.52
N GLY A 56 -16.22 21.23 20.25
CA GLY A 56 -15.06 21.78 20.93
C GLY A 56 -14.46 20.79 21.93
N GLY A 57 -13.15 20.55 21.84
CA GLY A 57 -12.43 19.62 22.71
C GLY A 57 -12.37 18.17 22.19
N PHE A 58 -13.10 17.84 21.12
CA PHE A 58 -13.13 16.50 20.51
C PHE A 58 -12.34 16.41 19.19
N GLU A 59 -11.62 17.46 18.79
CA GLU A 59 -10.88 17.53 17.53
C GLU A 59 -9.83 16.40 17.40
N VAL A 60 -9.29 15.95 18.54
CA VAL A 60 -8.37 14.83 18.62
C VAL A 60 -9.05 13.49 18.25
N ALA A 61 -10.32 13.29 18.60
CA ALA A 61 -11.11 12.12 18.19
C ALA A 61 -11.41 12.15 16.69
N SER A 62 -11.74 13.34 16.15
CA SER A 62 -11.94 13.53 14.71
C SER A 62 -10.66 13.20 13.92
N THR A 63 -9.52 13.71 14.38
CA THR A 63 -8.21 13.45 13.77
C THR A 63 -7.85 11.97 13.81
N PHE A 64 -8.05 11.30 14.94
CA PHE A 64 -7.81 9.87 15.08
C PHE A 64 -8.72 9.06 14.15
N THR A 65 -10.03 9.32 14.17
CA THR A 65 -11.02 8.65 13.31
C THR A 65 -10.67 8.79 11.83
N HIS A 66 -10.20 9.97 11.40
CA HIS A 66 -9.74 10.17 10.03
C HIS A 66 -8.54 9.28 9.64
N LYS A 67 -7.58 9.07 10.55
CA LYS A 67 -6.46 8.17 10.31
C LYS A 67 -6.93 6.72 10.20
N VAL A 68 -7.87 6.30 11.05
CA VAL A 68 -8.50 4.98 10.98
C VAL A 68 -9.25 4.81 9.65
N GLU A 69 -10.12 5.75 9.26
CA GLU A 69 -10.81 5.73 7.96
C GLU A 69 -9.83 5.60 6.79
N SER A 70 -8.71 6.31 6.84
CA SER A 70 -7.69 6.28 5.79
C SER A 70 -7.06 4.89 5.68
N PHE A 71 -6.77 4.25 6.81
CA PHE A 71 -6.24 2.88 6.84
C PHE A 71 -7.26 1.87 6.29
N LEU A 72 -8.52 1.96 6.72
CA LEU A 72 -9.60 1.09 6.21
C LEU A 72 -9.81 1.24 4.70
N LYS A 73 -9.69 2.46 4.16
CA LYS A 73 -9.73 2.71 2.71
C LYS A 73 -8.57 2.06 1.97
N LYS A 74 -7.36 2.09 2.53
CA LYS A 74 -6.21 1.40 1.93
C LYS A 74 -6.44 -0.11 1.86
N ILE A 75 -7.03 -0.71 2.89
CA ILE A 75 -7.44 -2.12 2.88
C ILE A 75 -8.47 -2.37 1.77
N GLN A 76 -9.52 -1.55 1.66
CA GLN A 76 -10.53 -1.69 0.60
C GLN A 76 -9.97 -1.53 -0.81
N ALA A 77 -8.99 -0.64 -0.99
CA ALA A 77 -8.31 -0.41 -2.27
C ALA A 77 -7.33 -1.54 -2.64
N GLY A 78 -7.02 -2.45 -1.72
CA GLY A 78 -5.96 -3.44 -1.89
C GLY A 78 -4.55 -2.84 -1.83
N ASP A 79 -4.40 -1.63 -1.28
CA ASP A 79 -3.10 -0.97 -1.08
C ASP A 79 -2.32 -1.56 0.11
N VAL A 80 -2.98 -2.40 0.93
CA VAL A 80 -2.40 -3.14 2.04
C VAL A 80 -2.80 -4.61 1.91
N GLU A 81 -1.81 -5.51 1.94
CA GLU A 81 -2.06 -6.96 1.91
C GLU A 81 -2.85 -7.38 3.15
N LEU A 82 -4.00 -8.01 2.94
CA LEU A 82 -4.89 -8.37 4.03
C LEU A 82 -4.41 -9.67 4.68
N ASP A 83 -3.93 -9.54 5.92
CA ASP A 83 -3.58 -10.66 6.80
C ASP A 83 -4.22 -10.50 8.19
N ASP A 84 -3.96 -11.46 9.08
CA ASP A 84 -4.47 -11.44 10.46
C ASP A 84 -3.99 -10.22 11.25
N ALA A 85 -2.77 -9.72 10.97
CA ALA A 85 -2.19 -8.57 11.65
C ALA A 85 -2.88 -7.27 11.23
N VAL A 86 -3.15 -7.10 9.94
CA VAL A 86 -3.90 -5.98 9.36
C VAL A 86 -5.34 -5.99 9.85
N THR A 87 -5.99 -7.16 9.85
CA THR A 87 -7.36 -7.32 10.35
C THR A 87 -7.45 -6.97 11.84
N THR A 88 -6.52 -7.47 12.65
CA THR A 88 -6.44 -7.16 14.09
C THR A 88 -6.20 -5.68 14.34
N ALA A 89 -5.29 -5.04 13.59
CA ALA A 89 -5.01 -3.63 13.72
C ALA A 89 -6.21 -2.76 13.33
N ALA A 90 -6.94 -3.14 12.27
CA ALA A 90 -8.16 -2.47 11.85
C ALA A 90 -9.24 -2.54 12.94
N ILE A 91 -9.53 -3.73 13.47
CA ILE A 91 -10.49 -3.92 14.57
C ILE A 91 -10.08 -3.12 15.81
N THR A 92 -8.80 -3.18 16.18
CA THR A 92 -8.27 -2.47 17.36
C THR A 92 -8.43 -0.96 17.21
N SER A 93 -8.08 -0.42 16.02
CA SER A 93 -8.15 1.02 15.77
C SER A 93 -9.59 1.55 15.75
N VAL A 94 -10.55 0.76 15.27
CA VAL A 94 -11.98 1.14 15.32
C VAL A 94 -12.51 1.12 16.74
N ASN A 95 -12.17 0.10 17.55
CA ASN A 95 -12.56 0.06 18.97
C ASN A 95 -12.00 1.26 19.76
N MET A 96 -10.76 1.65 19.48
CA MET A 96 -10.10 2.78 20.12
C MET A 96 -10.85 4.12 19.91
N ILE A 97 -11.63 4.27 18.83
CA ILE A 97 -12.40 5.51 18.59
C ILE A 97 -13.38 5.77 19.75
N PHE A 98 -14.09 4.75 20.22
CA PHE A 98 -15.02 4.90 21.35
C PHE A 98 -14.29 5.23 22.64
N GLN A 99 -13.16 4.56 22.91
CA GLN A 99 -12.33 4.82 24.09
C GLN A 99 -11.82 6.27 24.11
N VAL A 100 -11.37 6.78 22.97
CA VAL A 100 -10.94 8.18 22.82
C VAL A 100 -12.08 9.14 23.12
N ILE A 101 -13.26 8.90 22.55
CA ILE A 101 -14.45 9.76 22.74
C ILE A 101 -14.91 9.74 24.20
N GLU A 102 -15.00 8.56 24.82
CA GLU A 102 -15.36 8.38 26.23
C GLU A 102 -14.37 9.08 27.17
N GLN A 103 -13.07 8.94 26.92
CA GLN A 103 -12.06 9.56 27.77
C GLN A 103 -12.03 11.08 27.63
N ILE A 104 -12.23 11.62 26.42
CA ILE A 104 -12.35 13.08 26.25
C ILE A 104 -13.54 13.62 27.04
N ARG A 105 -14.68 12.92 27.04
CA ARG A 105 -15.83 13.31 27.89
C ARG A 105 -15.46 13.33 29.36
N ASP A 106 -14.77 12.30 29.85
CA ASP A 106 -14.51 12.14 31.29
C ASP A 106 -13.38 13.02 31.81
N THR A 107 -12.34 13.26 30.99
CA THR A 107 -11.09 13.89 31.44
C THR A 107 -10.69 15.11 30.61
N GLY A 108 -11.47 15.50 29.61
CA GLY A 108 -11.17 16.60 28.70
C GLY A 108 -9.97 16.34 27.78
N SER A 109 -9.46 15.11 27.73
CA SER A 109 -8.25 14.73 26.99
C SER A 109 -8.28 13.27 26.60
N GLY A 110 -7.81 12.94 25.40
CA GLY A 110 -7.74 11.54 24.93
C GLY A 110 -6.53 10.77 25.48
N PRO A 111 -6.50 9.43 25.35
CA PRO A 111 -5.38 8.57 25.74
C PRO A 111 -4.21 8.69 24.75
N GLN A 112 -3.50 9.81 24.78
CA GLN A 112 -2.49 10.15 23.77
C GLN A 112 -1.48 9.01 23.52
N GLY A 113 -0.95 8.38 24.58
CA GLY A 113 0.03 7.30 24.43
C GLY A 113 -0.52 6.04 23.73
N GLU A 114 -1.78 5.69 23.99
CA GLU A 114 -2.42 4.53 23.36
C GLU A 114 -2.80 4.83 21.90
N MET A 115 -3.31 6.05 21.67
CA MET A 115 -3.58 6.55 20.32
C MET A 115 -2.32 6.52 19.47
N ASP A 116 -1.21 7.05 19.98
CA ASP A 116 0.07 7.07 19.27
C ASP A 116 0.57 5.65 18.96
N GLY A 117 0.40 4.71 19.89
CA GLY A 117 0.73 3.30 19.68
C GLY A 117 -0.09 2.66 18.56
N VAL A 118 -1.41 2.88 18.55
CA VAL A 118 -2.29 2.38 17.49
C VAL A 118 -1.97 3.02 16.14
N LEU A 119 -1.76 4.34 16.11
CA LEU A 119 -1.40 5.08 14.89
C LEU A 119 -0.05 4.63 14.32
N ALA A 120 0.94 4.38 15.19
CA ALA A 120 2.23 3.83 14.78
C ALA A 120 2.05 2.44 14.16
N ARG A 121 1.21 1.59 14.76
CA ARG A 121 0.96 0.24 14.26
C ARG A 121 0.26 0.22 12.90
N ILE A 122 -0.82 0.98 12.71
CA ILE A 122 -1.50 1.03 11.41
C ILE A 122 -0.62 1.69 10.33
N ARG A 123 0.27 2.61 10.73
CA ARG A 123 1.24 3.23 9.82
C ARG A 123 2.28 2.21 9.35
N GLU A 124 2.89 1.48 10.27
CA GLU A 124 3.84 0.40 9.96
C GLU A 124 3.22 -0.60 8.98
N LEU A 125 1.98 -1.04 9.24
CA LEU A 125 1.25 -1.98 8.37
C LEU A 125 0.87 -1.37 7.02
N SER A 126 0.59 -0.07 6.99
CA SER A 126 0.31 0.65 5.74
C SER A 126 1.56 0.80 4.87
N GLU A 127 2.71 1.05 5.50
CA GLU A 127 4.00 1.20 4.82
C GLU A 127 4.56 -0.16 4.38
N SER A 128 4.30 -1.23 5.12
CA SER A 128 4.60 -2.60 4.68
C SER A 128 3.73 -3.03 3.49
N GLY A 129 2.49 -2.54 3.40
CA GLY A 129 1.61 -2.72 2.24
C GLY A 129 1.98 -1.87 1.01
N GLU A 130 2.52 -0.66 1.22
CA GLU A 130 3.07 0.17 0.14
C GLU A 130 4.31 -0.45 -0.52
N GLN A 131 5.01 -1.34 0.19
CA GLN A 131 6.02 -2.26 -0.36
C GLN A 131 5.40 -3.47 -1.09
N ASN A 132 4.13 -3.46 -1.48
CA ASN A 132 3.53 -4.52 -2.30
C ASN A 132 2.50 -3.99 -3.32
N LYS A 133 2.62 -2.70 -3.69
CA LYS A 133 1.65 -2.03 -4.55
C LYS A 133 1.72 -2.54 -6.00
N VAL A 134 0.86 -3.49 -6.36
CA VAL A 134 0.72 -3.99 -7.74
C VAL A 134 -0.03 -2.98 -8.61
N VAL A 135 0.66 -2.04 -9.26
CA VAL A 135 0.03 -1.17 -10.28
C VAL A 135 -0.01 -1.95 -11.59
N VAL A 136 -1.21 -2.31 -12.06
CA VAL A 136 -1.43 -2.98 -13.35
C VAL A 136 -1.76 -1.92 -14.40
N GLU A 137 -0.81 -1.61 -15.29
CA GLU A 137 -1.05 -0.79 -16.49
C GLU A 137 -0.84 -1.67 -17.74
N ASP A 138 -1.93 -1.99 -18.45
CA ASP A 138 -1.95 -2.53 -19.83
C ASP A 138 -0.83 -3.54 -20.23
N GLY A 139 -0.49 -4.49 -19.34
CA GLY A 139 0.50 -5.53 -19.62
C GLY A 139 1.84 -5.38 -18.89
N VAL A 140 1.99 -4.41 -17.99
CA VAL A 140 3.07 -4.34 -17.01
C VAL A 140 2.47 -4.23 -15.60
N ARG A 141 2.96 -5.07 -14.69
CA ARG A 141 2.63 -5.05 -13.26
C ARG A 141 3.83 -4.49 -12.51
N LEU A 142 3.66 -3.37 -11.83
CA LEU A 142 4.69 -2.80 -10.96
C LEU A 142 4.46 -3.24 -9.54
N SER A 143 5.48 -3.68 -8.82
CA SER A 143 5.48 -3.84 -7.37
C SER A 143 6.77 -3.26 -6.80
N VAL A 144 6.88 -3.17 -5.48
CA VAL A 144 8.13 -2.82 -4.80
C VAL A 144 8.47 -3.99 -3.91
N VAL A 145 9.73 -4.41 -3.79
CA VAL A 145 10.13 -5.49 -2.88
C VAL A 145 11.50 -5.13 -2.32
N GLY A 146 11.63 -5.03 -0.99
CA GLY A 146 12.91 -4.72 -0.34
C GLY A 146 13.54 -3.39 -0.79
N GLY A 147 12.72 -2.39 -1.13
CA GLY A 147 13.19 -1.10 -1.66
C GLY A 147 13.58 -1.11 -3.15
N VAL A 148 13.36 -2.22 -3.87
CA VAL A 148 13.55 -2.32 -5.33
C VAL A 148 12.20 -2.26 -6.03
N ILE A 149 12.07 -1.51 -7.12
CA ILE A 149 10.87 -1.57 -7.96
C ILE A 149 10.96 -2.80 -8.87
N VAL A 150 9.93 -3.65 -8.86
CA VAL A 150 9.80 -4.82 -9.74
C VAL A 150 8.77 -4.52 -10.81
N ALA A 151 9.20 -4.46 -12.07
CA ALA A 151 8.33 -4.30 -13.22
C ALA A 151 8.15 -5.65 -13.95
N THR A 152 7.10 -6.40 -13.59
CA THR A 152 6.75 -7.66 -14.25
C THR A 152 6.02 -7.40 -15.55
N VAL A 153 6.65 -7.77 -16.67
CA VAL A 153 6.06 -7.67 -18.00
C VAL A 153 5.15 -8.87 -18.22
N ALA A 154 3.84 -8.64 -18.24
CA ALA A 154 2.81 -9.67 -18.43
C ALA A 154 2.51 -9.97 -19.91
N MET A 155 3.16 -9.25 -20.83
CA MET A 155 3.01 -9.44 -22.27
C MET A 155 3.94 -10.54 -22.79
N GLN A 156 3.41 -11.51 -23.54
CA GLN A 156 4.27 -12.54 -24.14
C GLN A 156 5.19 -12.01 -25.25
N ARG A 157 4.87 -10.88 -25.87
CA ARG A 157 5.65 -10.30 -26.99
C ARG A 157 5.63 -8.78 -26.92
N VAL A 158 6.80 -8.16 -27.01
CA VAL A 158 6.97 -6.70 -26.92
C VAL A 158 7.62 -6.18 -28.20
N HIS A 159 6.78 -5.76 -29.15
CA HIS A 159 7.21 -5.24 -30.47
C HIS A 159 6.45 -4.00 -30.92
N LEU A 160 5.25 -3.76 -30.36
CA LEU A 160 4.39 -2.65 -30.78
C LEU A 160 4.79 -1.34 -30.08
N PRO A 161 4.62 -0.18 -30.73
CA PRO A 161 4.88 1.13 -30.13
C PRO A 161 4.18 1.36 -28.80
N ALA A 162 2.91 0.96 -28.67
CA ALA A 162 2.15 1.10 -27.42
C ALA A 162 2.76 0.30 -26.26
N GLN A 163 3.26 -0.91 -26.53
CA GLN A 163 3.89 -1.76 -25.51
C GLN A 163 5.21 -1.17 -25.02
N LYS A 164 5.98 -0.56 -25.93
CA LYS A 164 7.21 0.16 -25.59
C LYS A 164 6.92 1.42 -24.77
N GLN A 165 5.86 2.13 -25.12
CA GLN A 165 5.43 3.33 -24.40
C GLN A 165 5.10 3.02 -22.93
N LEU A 166 4.45 1.87 -22.67
CA LEU A 166 4.19 1.42 -21.30
C LEU A 166 5.48 1.25 -20.49
N LEU A 167 6.48 0.54 -21.04
CA LEU A 167 7.77 0.37 -20.37
C LEU A 167 8.47 1.72 -20.13
N LEU A 168 8.38 2.64 -21.09
CA LEU A 168 8.94 3.99 -20.94
C LEU A 168 8.25 4.79 -19.83
N ASP A 169 6.93 4.70 -19.73
CA ASP A 169 6.16 5.43 -18.71
C ASP A 169 6.45 4.88 -17.31
N VAL A 170 6.67 3.58 -17.17
CA VAL A 170 7.18 2.94 -15.95
C VAL A 170 8.52 3.56 -15.55
N MET A 171 9.48 3.64 -16.48
CA MET A 171 10.80 4.21 -16.18
C MET A 171 10.74 5.70 -15.80
N LYS A 172 9.87 6.48 -16.46
CA LYS A 172 9.71 7.91 -16.19
C LYS A 172 9.07 8.22 -14.83
N LYS A 173 8.20 7.34 -14.34
CA LYS A 173 7.53 7.51 -13.04
C LYS A 173 8.47 7.23 -11.85
N GLN A 174 9.69 6.76 -12.10
CA GLN A 174 10.63 6.45 -11.03
C GLN A 174 11.26 7.71 -10.43
N SER A 175 11.41 7.68 -9.10
CA SER A 175 12.21 8.66 -8.36
C SER A 175 13.68 8.27 -8.44
N ALA A 176 14.57 9.25 -8.68
CA ALA A 176 15.99 9.00 -8.84
C ALA A 176 16.59 8.27 -7.62
N GLY A 177 17.31 7.17 -7.87
CA GLY A 177 18.07 6.43 -6.85
C GLY A 177 17.44 5.10 -6.39
N VAL A 178 16.21 4.79 -6.77
CA VAL A 178 15.59 3.49 -6.49
C VAL A 178 15.94 2.49 -7.61
N PRO A 179 16.58 1.34 -7.32
CA PRO A 179 16.86 0.33 -8.34
C PRO A 179 15.57 -0.28 -8.89
N ILE A 180 15.59 -0.67 -10.17
CA ILE A 180 14.49 -1.38 -10.83
C ILE A 180 14.96 -2.71 -11.39
N VAL A 181 14.10 -3.73 -11.28
CA VAL A 181 14.24 -4.99 -12.01
C VAL A 181 13.06 -5.19 -12.96
N LEU A 182 13.34 -5.39 -14.24
CA LEU A 182 12.35 -5.82 -15.23
C LEU A 182 12.28 -7.35 -15.22
N ASP A 183 11.16 -7.89 -14.75
CA ASP A 183 10.88 -9.31 -14.80
C ASP A 183 10.27 -9.66 -16.18
N LEU A 184 11.06 -10.39 -16.97
CA LEU A 184 10.74 -10.84 -18.31
C LEU A 184 10.40 -12.34 -18.36
N SER A 185 10.10 -12.97 -17.21
CA SER A 185 9.81 -14.41 -17.08
C SER A 185 8.75 -14.92 -18.06
N THR A 186 7.74 -14.10 -18.37
CA THR A 186 6.65 -14.48 -19.29
C THR A 186 6.86 -14.05 -20.74
N VAL A 187 7.94 -13.31 -21.03
CA VAL A 187 8.18 -12.69 -22.33
C VAL A 187 8.93 -13.65 -23.27
N LEU A 188 8.29 -14.00 -24.39
CA LEU A 188 8.81 -14.93 -25.37
C LEU A 188 9.62 -14.25 -26.49
N SER A 189 9.38 -12.96 -26.75
CA SER A 189 10.14 -12.19 -27.74
C SER A 189 10.07 -10.68 -27.48
N VAL A 190 11.17 -9.99 -27.77
CA VAL A 190 11.35 -8.54 -27.54
C VAL A 190 12.04 -7.93 -28.76
N SER A 191 11.55 -6.78 -29.24
CA SER A 191 12.23 -6.01 -30.27
C SER A 191 13.49 -5.32 -29.72
N THR A 192 14.54 -5.17 -30.54
CA THR A 192 15.76 -4.43 -30.15
C THR A 192 15.44 -3.04 -29.60
N SER A 193 14.49 -2.35 -30.22
CA SER A 193 14.08 -0.98 -29.86
C SER A 193 13.48 -0.83 -28.45
N VAL A 194 13.18 -1.92 -27.75
CA VAL A 194 12.83 -1.85 -26.31
C VAL A 194 14.05 -1.44 -25.50
N TRP A 195 15.20 -2.03 -25.78
CA TRP A 195 16.44 -1.76 -25.05
C TRP A 195 16.95 -0.35 -25.29
N ASP A 196 16.85 0.14 -26.53
CA ASP A 196 17.22 1.53 -26.90
C ASP A 196 16.41 2.56 -26.10
N VAL A 197 15.16 2.23 -25.72
CA VAL A 197 14.29 3.10 -24.92
C VAL A 197 14.64 3.03 -23.43
N LEU A 198 15.17 1.90 -22.95
CA LEU A 198 15.54 1.70 -21.55
C LEU A 198 16.96 2.18 -21.23
N GLU A 199 17.87 2.17 -22.22
CA GLU A 199 19.28 2.52 -22.06
C GLU A 199 19.52 3.90 -21.40
N PRO A 200 18.79 4.99 -21.76
CA PRO A 200 18.98 6.30 -21.11
C PRO A 200 18.65 6.33 -19.62
N PHE A 201 17.95 5.32 -19.10
CA PHE A 201 17.64 5.20 -17.67
C PHE A 201 18.72 4.42 -16.93
N ALA A 202 19.33 3.42 -17.58
CA ALA A 202 20.46 2.67 -17.01
C ALA A 202 21.68 3.57 -16.73
N GLU A 203 21.82 4.68 -17.44
CA GLU A 203 22.84 5.71 -17.16
C GLU A 203 22.57 6.49 -15.86
N LYS A 204 21.32 6.50 -15.37
CA LYS A 204 20.88 7.34 -14.23
C LYS A 204 20.71 6.56 -12.94
N PHE A 205 20.26 5.31 -13.03
CA PHE A 205 20.07 4.42 -11.88
C PHE A 205 20.19 2.96 -12.32
N PRO A 206 20.44 2.02 -11.39
CA PRO A 206 20.57 0.60 -11.74
C PRO A 206 19.28 0.04 -12.35
N VAL A 207 19.39 -0.44 -13.59
CA VAL A 207 18.32 -1.17 -14.30
C VAL A 207 18.75 -2.62 -14.48
N HIS A 208 18.06 -3.52 -13.79
CA HIS A 208 18.26 -4.96 -13.83
C HIS A 208 17.22 -5.62 -14.73
N VAL A 209 17.56 -6.78 -15.27
CA VAL A 209 16.66 -7.63 -16.05
C VAL A 209 16.68 -9.03 -15.45
N ALA A 210 15.52 -9.63 -15.22
CA ALA A 210 15.40 -10.95 -14.62
C ALA A 210 14.52 -11.88 -15.47
N GLY A 211 14.79 -13.18 -15.43
CA GLY A 211 13.88 -14.19 -15.96
C GLY A 211 13.82 -14.29 -17.49
N MET A 212 14.82 -13.76 -18.22
CA MET A 212 14.80 -13.84 -19.68
C MET A 212 14.76 -15.30 -20.17
N GLN A 213 13.76 -15.63 -20.98
CA GLN A 213 13.68 -16.91 -21.67
C GLN A 213 14.91 -17.12 -22.58
N PRO A 214 15.37 -18.37 -22.83
CA PRO A 214 16.63 -18.64 -23.52
C PRO A 214 16.80 -17.91 -24.86
N PHE A 215 15.71 -17.78 -25.63
CA PHE A 215 15.71 -17.07 -26.91
C PHE A 215 15.96 -15.56 -26.74
N VAL A 216 15.25 -14.91 -25.81
CA VAL A 216 15.41 -13.48 -25.51
C VAL A 216 16.79 -13.22 -24.93
N ASN A 217 17.26 -14.07 -24.01
CA ASN A 217 18.58 -13.96 -23.38
C ASN A 217 19.72 -14.04 -24.41
N GLY A 218 19.62 -14.98 -25.36
CA GLY A 218 20.61 -15.13 -26.44
C GLY A 218 20.71 -13.87 -27.31
N LEU A 219 19.56 -13.31 -27.70
CA LEU A 219 19.52 -12.08 -28.49
C LEU A 219 20.06 -10.87 -27.69
N PHE A 220 19.62 -10.72 -26.45
CA PHE A 220 20.07 -9.66 -25.53
C PHE A 220 21.59 -9.57 -25.44
N HIS A 221 22.27 -10.72 -25.24
CA HIS A 221 23.73 -10.75 -25.21
C HIS A 221 24.36 -10.56 -26.59
N SER A 222 23.77 -11.12 -27.66
CA SER A 222 24.30 -10.94 -29.02
C SER A 222 24.30 -9.49 -29.48
N TRP A 223 23.38 -8.68 -28.96
CA TRP A 223 23.28 -7.24 -29.24
C TRP A 223 24.13 -6.38 -28.31
N GLY A 224 24.83 -6.97 -27.35
CA GLY A 224 25.76 -6.24 -26.46
C GLY A 224 25.10 -5.58 -25.24
N TYR A 225 23.79 -5.71 -25.06
CA TYR A 225 23.07 -5.05 -23.95
C TYR A 225 23.48 -5.56 -22.55
N GLY A 226 24.14 -6.71 -22.46
CA GLY A 226 24.73 -7.19 -21.20
C GLY A 226 25.86 -6.31 -20.64
N ALA A 227 26.39 -5.37 -21.43
CA ALA A 227 27.32 -4.35 -20.94
C ALA A 227 26.61 -3.16 -20.28
N ILE A 228 25.31 -2.99 -20.54
CA ILE A 228 24.49 -1.86 -20.08
C ILE A 228 23.58 -2.28 -18.92
N PHE A 229 22.91 -3.42 -19.06
CA PHE A 229 21.98 -3.92 -18.04
C PHE A 229 22.53 -5.16 -17.35
N THR A 230 22.32 -5.25 -16.04
CA THR A 230 22.69 -6.44 -15.28
C THR A 230 21.56 -7.48 -15.38
N ALA A 231 21.87 -8.62 -16.01
CA ALA A 231 20.92 -9.71 -16.19
C ALA A 231 21.02 -10.77 -15.08
N HIS A 232 19.87 -11.27 -14.64
CA HIS A 232 19.71 -12.31 -13.63
C HIS A 232 18.85 -13.46 -14.17
N PRO A 233 19.12 -14.72 -13.78
CA PRO A 233 18.41 -15.87 -14.31
C PRO A 233 16.93 -15.90 -13.90
N SER A 234 16.58 -15.36 -12.73
CA SER A 234 15.20 -15.21 -12.25
C SER A 234 15.09 -14.03 -11.29
N LEU A 235 13.86 -13.69 -10.90
CA LEU A 235 13.60 -12.63 -9.93
C LEU A 235 14.08 -13.03 -8.53
N GLU A 236 13.94 -14.30 -8.16
CA GLU A 236 14.45 -14.85 -6.91
C GLU A 236 15.98 -14.72 -6.82
N ALA A 237 16.69 -15.09 -7.90
CA ALA A 237 18.15 -14.99 -7.94
C ALA A 237 18.66 -13.54 -7.84
N PHE A 238 17.86 -12.57 -8.29
CA PHE A 238 18.15 -11.16 -8.07
C PHE A 238 18.08 -10.80 -6.57
N PHE A 239 16.98 -11.14 -5.90
CA PHE A 239 16.80 -10.81 -4.48
C PHE A 239 17.73 -11.58 -3.53
N GLU A 240 18.12 -12.81 -3.87
CA GLU A 240 19.15 -13.57 -3.13
C GLU A 240 20.50 -12.84 -3.15
N ARG A 241 20.83 -12.13 -4.24
CA ARG A 241 22.06 -11.34 -4.32
C ARG A 241 21.96 -10.02 -3.56
N GLU A 242 20.84 -9.31 -3.69
CA GLU A 242 20.62 -8.05 -2.97
C GLU A 242 20.66 -8.25 -1.43
N THR A 243 20.06 -9.33 -0.94
CA THR A 243 20.09 -9.69 0.49
C THR A 243 21.47 -10.17 0.96
N GLY A 244 22.25 -10.81 0.08
CA GLY A 244 23.63 -11.24 0.35
C GLY A 244 24.68 -10.12 0.36
N SER A 245 24.40 -8.98 -0.27
CA SER A 245 25.33 -7.84 -0.36
C SER A 245 25.41 -6.96 0.89
N GLY A 246 24.56 -7.18 1.90
CA GLY A 246 24.58 -6.46 3.19
C GLY A 246 25.48 -7.07 4.28
N GLY A 247 26.18 -8.18 3.98
CA GLY A 247 26.92 -8.97 4.97
C GLY A 247 28.40 -9.17 4.65
N ASN A 248 29.14 -8.09 4.37
CA ASN A 248 30.60 -8.03 4.59
C ASN A 248 31.13 -6.61 4.33
N ALA A 249 31.16 -5.81 5.38
CA ALA A 249 32.14 -4.74 5.59
C ALA A 249 32.22 -4.42 7.08
#